data_AF-A0A923LA43-F1
#
_entry.id   AF-A0A923LA43-F1
#
_cell.length_a   1.000
_cell.length_b   1.000
_cell.length_c   1.000
_cell.angle_alpha   90.00
_cell.angle_beta   90.00
_cell.angle_gamma   90.00
#
_symmetry.space_group_name_H-M   'P 1'
#
loop_
_entity.id
_entity.type
_entity.pdbx_description
1 polymer ?
#
loop_
_entity_poly.entity_id
_entity_poly.type
_entity_poly.pdbx_seq_one_letter_code
_entity_poly.pdbx_strand_id
1 'polypeptide(L)'
;MGVERAGKTEEAITLEGIQRFYGFLKRMNLPTSMGEVGIDDSQFEAMAKRGTRFGTSVELNVGNFVKLDCQDIINIYQLVNKEKIYEIHTCA
;
A
#
# COMPACT_ATOMS: atom_id res chain seq x y z
N MET A 1 16.42 -1.94 -6.86
CA MET A 1 15.94 -3.17 -6.19
C MET A 1 16.36 -4.48 -6.86
N GLY A 2 17.31 -4.48 -7.80
CA GLY A 2 17.92 -5.70 -8.34
C GLY A 2 16.95 -6.70 -8.99
N VAL A 3 15.82 -6.23 -9.52
CA VAL A 3 14.80 -7.06 -10.17
C VAL A 3 15.29 -7.49 -11.54
N GLU A 4 15.28 -8.79 -11.80
CA GLU A 4 15.65 -9.37 -13.11
C GLU A 4 14.52 -9.16 -14.12
N ARG A 5 14.84 -8.49 -15.23
CA ARG A 5 13.84 -8.09 -16.24
C ARG A 5 13.72 -9.07 -17.41
N ALA A 6 14.72 -9.93 -17.62
CA ALA A 6 14.77 -10.81 -18.78
C ALA A 6 13.59 -11.81 -18.77
N GLY A 7 12.83 -11.84 -19.87
CA GLY A 7 11.74 -12.78 -20.08
C GLY A 7 10.47 -12.54 -19.26
N LYS A 8 10.33 -11.38 -18.58
CA LYS A 8 9.16 -11.05 -17.75
C LYS A 8 8.30 -9.95 -18.35
N THR A 9 7.01 -9.97 -18.02
CA THR A 9 6.07 -8.88 -18.32
C THR A 9 6.31 -7.69 -17.37
N GLU A 10 5.86 -6.50 -17.77
CA GLU A 10 5.97 -5.29 -16.94
C GLU A 10 5.25 -5.42 -15.59
N GLU A 11 4.10 -6.10 -15.59
CA GLU A 11 3.36 -6.41 -14.38
C GLU A 11 4.17 -7.31 -13.44
N ALA A 12 4.77 -8.39 -13.97
CA ALA A 12 5.60 -9.30 -13.17
C ALA A 12 6.83 -8.59 -12.59
N ILE A 13 7.48 -7.72 -13.37
CA ILE A 13 8.61 -6.90 -12.91
C ILE A 13 8.18 -5.97 -11.78
N THR A 14 7.01 -5.35 -11.91
CA THR A 14 6.47 -4.41 -10.92
C THR A 14 6.11 -5.11 -9.61
N LEU A 15 5.42 -6.26 -9.70
CA LEU A 15 5.07 -7.08 -8.53
C LEU A 15 6.31 -7.59 -7.79
N GLU A 16 7.33 -8.06 -8.52
CA GLU A 16 8.60 -8.47 -7.90
C GLU A 16 9.30 -7.28 -7.21
N GLY A 17 9.25 -6.09 -7.83
CA GLY A 17 9.71 -4.87 -7.20
C GLY A 17 9.05 -4.63 -5.85
N ILE A 18 7.71 -4.64 -5.82
CA ILE A 18 6.92 -4.48 -4.59
C ILE A 18 7.35 -5.50 -3.53
N GLN A 19 7.43 -6.78 -3.89
CA GLN A 19 7.83 -7.85 -2.95
C GLN A 19 9.23 -7.65 -2.37
N ARG A 20 10.21 -7.29 -3.21
CA ARG A 20 11.58 -7.04 -2.75
C ARG A 20 11.67 -5.82 -1.84
N PHE A 21 10.84 -4.80 -2.06
CA PHE A 21 10.74 -3.64 -1.18
C PHE A 21 10.22 -4.03 0.21
N TYR A 22 9.12 -4.79 0.27
CA TYR A 22 8.61 -5.33 1.53
C TYR A 22 9.65 -6.17 2.26
N GLY A 23 10.35 -7.06 1.54
CA GLY A 23 11.44 -7.84 2.11
C GLY A 23 12.59 -6.98 2.66
N PHE A 24 12.88 -5.84 2.03
CA PHE A 24 13.87 -4.89 2.53
C PHE A 24 13.42 -4.18 3.82
N LEU A 25 12.17 -3.71 3.88
CA LEU A 25 11.61 -3.11 5.11
C LEU A 25 11.67 -4.09 6.29
N LYS A 26 11.27 -5.36 6.06
CA LYS A 26 11.39 -6.41 7.07
C LYS A 26 12.82 -6.66 7.53
N ARG A 27 13.78 -6.69 6.61
CA ARG A 27 15.20 -6.86 6.97
C ARG A 27 15.72 -5.71 7.84
N MET A 28 15.14 -4.52 7.73
CA MET A 28 15.44 -3.37 8.59
C MET A 28 14.58 -3.31 9.85
N ASN A 29 13.76 -4.33 10.12
CA ASN A 29 12.83 -4.39 11.24
C ASN A 29 11.84 -3.21 11.25
N LEU A 30 11.46 -2.73 10.07
CA LEU A 30 10.40 -1.72 9.90
C LEU A 30 9.04 -2.39 9.73
N PRO A 31 7.97 -1.76 10.25
CA PRO A 31 6.63 -2.30 10.12
C PRO A 31 6.18 -2.33 8.66
N THR A 32 5.56 -3.43 8.26
CA THR A 32 5.06 -3.62 6.88
C THR A 32 3.54 -3.52 6.74
N SER A 33 2.83 -3.41 7.86
CA SER A 33 1.39 -3.27 7.91
C SER A 33 0.97 -2.22 8.94
N MET A 34 -0.27 -1.74 8.81
CA MET A 34 -0.85 -0.78 9.76
C MET A 34 -1.11 -1.44 11.13
N GLY A 35 -1.45 -2.73 11.14
CA GLY A 35 -1.63 -3.50 12.38
C GLY A 35 -0.36 -3.59 13.24
N GLU A 36 0.82 -3.70 12.62
CA GLU A 36 2.12 -3.73 13.33
C GLU A 36 2.42 -2.44 14.10
N VAL A 37 1.81 -1.31 13.72
CA VAL A 37 1.92 -0.02 14.43
C VAL A 37 0.70 0.30 15.29
N GLY A 38 -0.24 -0.63 15.43
CA GLY A 38 -1.44 -0.47 16.26
C GLY A 38 -2.54 0.39 15.64
N ILE A 39 -2.57 0.53 14.31
CA ILE A 39 -3.65 1.22 13.59
C ILE A 39 -4.62 0.17 13.05
N ASP A 40 -5.87 0.27 13.48
CA ASP A 40 -6.96 -0.59 13.03
C ASP A 40 -7.87 0.10 11.98
N ASP A 41 -8.79 -0.69 11.41
CA ASP A 41 -9.72 -0.24 10.37
C ASP A 41 -10.65 0.90 10.84
N SER A 42 -10.88 1.06 12.16
CA SER A 42 -11.75 2.13 12.69
C SER A 42 -11.16 3.51 12.46
N GLN A 43 -9.84 3.61 12.30
CA GLN A 43 -9.14 4.88 12.10
C GLN A 43 -9.02 5.28 10.63
N PHE A 44 -9.24 4.35 9.70
CA PHE A 44 -8.95 4.58 8.28
C PHE A 44 -9.77 5.72 7.67
N GLU A 45 -11.06 5.77 7.98
CA GLU A 45 -11.93 6.84 7.49
C GLU A 45 -11.48 8.21 7.99
N ALA A 46 -11.13 8.31 9.28
CA ALA A 46 -10.65 9.56 9.88
C ALA A 46 -9.32 10.02 9.28
N MET A 47 -8.38 9.11 9.03
CA MET A 47 -7.10 9.41 8.38
C MET A 47 -7.29 9.86 6.93
N ALA A 48 -8.12 9.16 6.17
CA ALA A 48 -8.38 9.48 4.76
C ALA A 48 -9.03 10.86 4.62
N LYS A 49 -10.07 11.14 5.42
CA LYS A 49 -10.73 12.46 5.43
C LYS A 49 -9.77 13.60 5.77
N ARG A 50 -8.87 13.38 6.73
CA ARG A 50 -7.83 14.36 7.08
C ARG A 50 -6.83 14.56 5.94
N GLY A 51 -6.41 13.48 5.28
CA GLY A 51 -5.47 13.52 4.16
C GLY A 51 -6.01 14.24 2.92
N THR A 52 -7.31 14.11 2.64
CA THR A 52 -7.99 14.74 1.49
C THR A 52 -8.66 16.07 1.83
N ARG A 53 -8.62 16.50 3.10
CA ARG A 53 -9.39 17.65 3.60
C ARG A 53 -10.89 17.55 3.23
N PHE A 54 -11.41 16.33 3.28
CA PHE A 54 -12.78 15.99 2.91
C PHE A 54 -13.79 16.82 3.70
N GLY A 55 -14.79 17.38 3.02
CA GLY A 55 -15.82 18.22 3.64
C GLY A 55 -15.36 19.63 4.02
N THR A 56 -14.18 20.07 3.57
CA THR A 56 -13.74 21.47 3.69
C THR A 56 -14.00 22.25 2.39
N SER A 57 -13.82 23.57 2.41
CA SER A 57 -13.98 24.42 1.21
C SER A 57 -13.00 24.10 0.07
N VAL A 58 -11.94 23.32 0.34
CA VAL A 58 -10.95 22.89 -0.65
C VAL A 58 -10.62 21.43 -0.40
N GLU A 59 -11.40 20.55 -1.02
CA GLU A 59 -11.07 19.12 -1.07
C GLU A 59 -9.83 18.90 -1.95
N LEU A 60 -8.99 17.97 -1.54
CA LEU A 60 -7.73 17.65 -2.19
C LEU A 60 -7.71 16.18 -2.59
N ASN A 61 -7.51 15.94 -3.88
CA ASN A 61 -7.11 14.63 -4.35
C ASN A 61 -5.60 14.47 -4.19
N VAL A 62 -5.19 13.35 -3.59
CA VAL A 62 -3.78 13.06 -3.28
C VAL A 62 -3.15 12.29 -4.43
N GLY A 63 -1.86 12.49 -4.68
CA GLY A 63 -1.09 11.73 -5.66
C GLY A 63 -0.70 12.54 -6.90
N ASN A 64 0.44 12.17 -7.50
CA ASN A 64 1.01 12.85 -8.66
C ASN A 64 0.66 12.14 -9.97
N PHE A 65 0.84 10.81 -10.00
CA PHE A 65 0.60 9.99 -11.19
C PHE A 65 -0.87 9.60 -11.35
N VAL A 66 -1.50 9.22 -10.24
CA VAL A 66 -2.93 8.94 -10.14
C VAL A 66 -3.49 9.85 -9.05
N LYS A 67 -4.59 10.52 -9.34
CA LYS A 67 -5.32 11.32 -8.36
C LYS A 67 -6.25 10.40 -7.59
N LEU A 68 -6.06 10.35 -6.27
CA LEU A 68 -6.77 9.50 -5.34
C LEU A 68 -7.72 10.36 -4.53
N ASP A 69 -8.97 9.95 -4.45
CA ASP A 69 -9.96 10.58 -3.58
C ASP A 69 -9.95 9.96 -2.17
N CYS A 70 -10.88 10.38 -1.32
CA CYS A 70 -10.98 9.87 0.05
C CYS A 70 -11.27 8.36 0.09
N GLN A 71 -12.09 7.85 -0.84
CA GLN A 71 -12.49 6.45 -0.88
C GLN A 71 -11.34 5.57 -1.37
N ASP A 72 -10.58 6.03 -2.37
CA ASP A 72 -9.39 5.34 -2.85
C ASP A 72 -8.36 5.13 -1.74
N ILE A 73 -8.15 6.14 -0.89
CA ILE A 73 -7.22 6.06 0.23
C ILE A 73 -7.71 5.04 1.28
N ILE A 74 -9.02 5.02 1.58
CA ILE A 74 -9.59 4.01 2.48
C ILE A 74 -9.37 2.60 1.92
N ASN A 75 -9.60 2.41 0.62
CA ASN A 75 -9.39 1.13 -0.04
C ASN A 75 -7.91 0.70 0.03
N ILE A 76 -6.96 1.63 -0.14
CA ILE A 76 -5.52 1.36 0.02
C ILE A 76 -5.19 0.92 1.45
N TYR A 77 -5.75 1.58 2.47
CA TYR A 77 -5.54 1.16 3.86
C TYR A 77 -6.07 -0.24 4.14
N GLN A 78 -7.25 -0.57 3.59
CA GLN A 78 -7.83 -1.91 3.71
C GLN A 78 -6.99 -2.99 2.98
N LEU A 79 -6.38 -2.64 1.83
CA LEU A 79 -5.50 -3.56 1.09
C LEU A 79 -4.28 -3.96 1.91
N VAL A 80 -3.67 -3.02 2.66
CA VAL A 80 -2.48 -3.31 3.46
C VAL A 80 -2.77 -3.91 4.83
N ASN A 81 -4.00 -3.77 5.34
CA ASN A 81 -4.39 -4.35 6.64
C ASN A 81 -4.84 -5.80 6.55
N LYS A 82 -5.41 -6.23 5.41
CA LYS A 82 -5.62 -7.66 5.16
C LYS A 82 -4.24 -8.30 5.10
N GLU A 83 -3.97 -9.30 5.95
CA GLU A 83 -2.76 -10.15 5.97
C GLU A 83 -2.46 -10.88 4.63
N LYS A 84 -3.18 -10.55 3.55
CA LYS A 84 -3.09 -11.13 2.21
C LYS A 84 -1.88 -10.71 1.39
N ILE A 85 -0.88 -10.05 1.99
CA ILE A 85 0.39 -9.80 1.27
C ILE A 85 1.29 -11.06 1.31
N TYR A 86 0.93 -12.10 2.08
CA TYR A 86 1.74 -13.33 2.22
C TYR A 86 1.20 -14.58 1.51
N GLU A 87 0.02 -14.56 0.87
CA GLU A 87 -0.51 -15.72 0.12
C GLU A 87 -0.05 -15.77 -1.36
N ILE A 88 1.14 -15.23 -1.68
CA ILE A 88 1.79 -15.47 -2.99
C ILE A 88 3.02 -16.37 -2.85
N HIS A 89 3.28 -16.90 -1.64
CA HIS A 89 4.29 -17.93 -1.38
C HIS A 89 3.64 -19.28 -1.06
N THR A 90 2.93 -19.86 -2.02
CA THR A 90 2.74 -21.32 -2.14
C THR A 90 2.15 -21.67 -3.51
N CYS A 91 2.94 -21.47 -4.56
CA CYS A 91 2.92 -22.41 -5.69
C CYS A 91 4.26 -23.13 -5.65
N ALA A 92 4.18 -24.41 -5.26
CA ALA A 92 5.18 -25.42 -5.57
C ALA A 92 5.28 -25.63 -7.09
#